data_AF-A0A0P7ZVU9-F1
#
_entry.id   AF-A0A0P7ZVU9-F1
#
_cell.length_a   1.000
_cell.length_b   1.000
_cell.length_c   1.000
_cell.angle_alpha   90.00
_cell.angle_beta   90.00
_cell.angle_gamma   90.00
#
_symmetry.space_group_name_H-M   'P 1'
#
loop_
_entity.id
_entity.type
_entity.pdbx_description
1 polymer ?
#
loop_
_entity_poly.entity_id
_entity_poly.type
_entity_poly.pdbx_seq_one_letter_code
_entity_poly.pdbx_strand_id
1 'polypeptide(L)'
;MAGTPGVMLPPTHSPRLIPLSPDPDLSLDNRMPLTIPNTLTLLRLIAAPAVAIMFLYFARPWADWFALVLFLGAAITDYFDGYLARLWKQESRVGAMLDPIADKAMVVIALLVITGYSGMDPWLILPATAILFREVFVSGLREYLGNTSRTLAVTKLAKWKTTAQMVAIAVLFGALGLEFIREQALARNNDLIVEMEDTGNAVGMDLLQLADVGGAIVWHLGLVMIWIAAVLTLITGWDYLRKALPHLKDYAK
;
A
#
# COMPACT_ATOMS: atom_id res chain seq x y z
N MET A 1 70.91 63.08 -19.85
CA MET A 1 71.02 61.91 -18.96
C MET A 1 69.65 61.28 -18.84
N ALA A 2 69.55 60.00 -19.14
CA ALA A 2 68.30 59.25 -19.26
C ALA A 2 67.67 58.97 -17.89
N GLY A 3 66.34 59.08 -17.81
CA GLY A 3 65.55 58.65 -16.67
C GLY A 3 64.23 58.06 -17.17
N THR A 4 64.17 56.74 -17.28
CA THR A 4 62.96 55.96 -17.53
C THR A 4 61.94 56.16 -16.39
N PRO A 5 60.67 56.48 -16.65
CA PRO A 5 59.65 56.47 -15.61
C PRO A 5 59.34 55.02 -15.19
N GLY A 6 59.44 54.76 -13.89
CA GLY A 6 59.21 53.46 -13.28
C GLY A 6 57.78 52.96 -13.47
N VAL A 7 57.66 51.68 -13.82
CA VAL A 7 56.40 50.95 -13.88
C VAL A 7 55.88 50.78 -12.44
N MET A 8 54.74 51.39 -12.14
CA MET A 8 54.03 51.24 -10.87
C MET A 8 53.30 49.89 -10.87
N LEU A 9 53.80 48.90 -10.12
CA LEU A 9 53.08 47.64 -9.93
C LEU A 9 51.84 47.87 -9.04
N PRO A 10 50.68 47.24 -9.33
CA PRO A 10 49.51 47.35 -8.48
C PRO A 10 49.74 46.61 -7.14
N PRO A 11 49.07 47.05 -6.05
CA PRO A 11 49.24 46.45 -4.74
C PRO A 11 48.71 45.00 -4.71
N THR A 12 49.51 44.09 -4.17
CA THR A 12 49.11 42.71 -3.90
C THR A 12 48.12 42.68 -2.74
N HIS A 13 46.83 42.47 -3.03
CA HIS A 13 45.85 42.14 -2.00
C HIS A 13 46.08 40.69 -1.55
N SER A 14 46.65 40.51 -0.36
CA SER A 14 46.69 39.23 0.33
C SER A 14 45.24 38.77 0.59
N PRO A 15 44.83 37.54 0.22
CA PRO A 15 43.50 37.05 0.56
C PRO A 15 43.37 36.98 2.09
N ARG A 16 42.40 37.73 2.64
CA ARG A 16 42.02 37.58 4.06
C ARG A 16 41.49 36.17 4.24
N LEU A 17 42.24 35.32 4.95
CA LEU A 17 41.72 34.08 5.49
C LEU A 17 40.61 34.45 6.48
N ILE A 18 39.36 34.20 6.09
CA ILE A 18 38.21 34.19 6.99
C ILE A 18 38.50 33.09 8.01
N PRO A 19 38.58 33.38 9.33
CA PRO A 19 38.66 32.31 10.30
C PRO A 19 37.32 31.57 10.25
N LEU A 20 37.35 30.30 9.83
CA LEU A 20 36.20 29.41 9.97
C LEU A 20 35.89 29.32 11.47
N SER A 21 34.85 30.02 11.90
CA SER A 21 34.19 29.71 13.16
C SER A 21 33.82 28.23 13.09
N PRO A 22 34.17 27.39 14.07
CA PRO A 22 33.57 26.07 14.16
C PRO A 22 32.08 26.32 14.38
N ASP A 23 31.24 26.00 13.39
CA ASP A 23 29.79 26.06 13.55
C ASP A 23 29.42 25.15 14.73
N PRO A 24 28.96 25.69 15.87
CA PRO A 24 28.65 24.88 17.05
C PRO A 24 27.32 24.13 16.92
N ASP A 25 26.66 24.24 15.77
CA ASP A 25 25.35 23.64 15.49
C ASP A 25 25.36 22.69 14.29
N LEU A 26 26.49 22.02 14.03
CA LEU A 26 26.46 20.78 13.24
C LEU A 26 26.00 19.60 14.11
N SER A 27 25.01 19.83 14.97
CA SER A 27 24.24 18.77 15.58
C SER A 27 23.27 18.27 14.50
N LEU A 28 23.71 17.26 13.77
CA LEU A 28 22.85 16.45 12.92
C LEU A 28 21.88 15.70 13.85
N ASP A 29 20.94 16.41 14.50
CA ASP A 29 19.78 15.78 15.09
C ASP A 29 18.81 15.42 13.97
N ASN A 30 19.26 14.47 13.15
CA ASN A 30 18.51 13.82 12.10
C ASN A 30 17.55 12.77 12.71
N ARG A 31 16.98 13.08 13.87
CA ARG A 31 15.97 12.25 14.52
C ARG A 31 14.63 12.67 13.95
N MET A 32 13.93 11.72 13.36
CA MET A 32 12.53 11.92 13.01
C MET A 32 11.80 12.44 14.27
N PRO A 33 11.21 13.65 14.27
CA PRO A 33 10.36 14.03 15.38
C PRO A 33 9.23 12.99 15.41
N LEU A 34 9.13 12.24 16.52
CA LEU A 34 8.08 11.25 16.76
C LEU A 34 6.73 11.98 16.92
N THR A 35 6.23 12.45 15.79
CA THR A 35 4.85 12.89 15.64
C THR A 35 3.98 11.64 15.50
N ILE A 36 2.76 11.70 16.04
CA ILE A 36 1.81 10.58 15.97
C ILE A 36 1.66 10.05 14.52
N PRO A 37 1.49 10.91 13.49
CA PRO A 37 1.36 10.43 12.11
C PRO A 37 2.60 9.66 11.61
N ASN A 38 3.80 10.12 11.95
CA ASN A 38 5.04 9.47 11.46
C ASN A 38 5.24 8.08 12.05
N THR A 39 4.91 7.91 13.34
CA THR A 39 4.96 6.60 14.00
C THR A 39 4.00 5.62 13.34
N LEU A 40 2.80 6.07 12.99
CA LEU A 40 1.79 5.18 12.41
C LEU A 40 2.07 4.84 10.94
N THR A 41 2.61 5.77 10.14
CA THR A 41 3.15 5.45 8.80
C THR A 41 4.27 4.41 8.88
N LEU A 42 5.19 4.55 9.85
CA LEU A 42 6.27 3.58 10.07
C LEU A 42 5.72 2.21 10.49
N LEU A 43 4.72 2.18 11.37
CA LEU A 43 4.03 0.95 11.74
C LEU A 43 3.39 0.28 10.52
N ARG A 44 2.78 1.03 9.59
CA ARG A 44 2.22 0.47 8.35
C ARG A 44 3.30 -0.14 7.46
N LEU A 45 4.43 0.55 7.33
CA LEU A 45 5.56 0.07 6.54
C LEU A 45 6.12 -1.25 7.08
N ILE A 46 6.11 -1.44 8.40
CA ILE A 46 6.50 -2.70 9.06
C ILE A 46 5.36 -3.74 8.99
N ALA A 47 4.11 -3.28 9.10
CA ALA A 47 2.93 -4.12 9.07
C ALA A 47 2.79 -4.84 7.72
N ALA A 48 3.06 -4.16 6.60
CA ALA A 48 2.96 -4.74 5.27
C ALA A 48 3.76 -6.04 5.10
N PRO A 49 5.08 -6.11 5.34
CA PRO A 49 5.82 -7.37 5.31
C PRO A 49 5.44 -8.30 6.47
N ALA A 50 5.00 -7.77 7.61
CA ALA A 50 4.54 -8.60 8.72
C ALA A 50 3.32 -9.47 8.33
N VAL A 51 2.42 -8.99 7.45
CA VAL A 51 1.33 -9.80 6.87
C VAL A 51 1.87 -11.09 6.27
N ALA A 52 2.88 -11.01 5.41
CA ALA A 52 3.48 -12.18 4.78
C ALA A 52 4.23 -13.07 5.79
N ILE A 53 4.92 -12.45 6.76
CA ILE A 53 5.63 -13.16 7.83
C ILE A 53 4.68 -14.02 8.67
N MET A 54 3.42 -13.60 8.87
CA MET A 54 2.44 -14.41 9.62
C MET A 54 2.28 -15.82 9.03
N PHE A 55 2.33 -15.94 7.71
CA PHE A 55 2.18 -17.23 7.03
C PHE A 55 3.44 -18.08 7.03
N LEU A 56 4.60 -17.50 7.37
CA LEU A 56 5.85 -18.24 7.54
C LEU A 56 5.97 -18.86 8.95
N TYR A 57 5.45 -18.19 9.97
CA TYR A 57 5.62 -18.61 11.37
C TYR A 57 4.38 -19.25 11.98
N PHE A 58 3.18 -18.95 11.49
CA PHE A 58 1.94 -19.49 12.04
C PHE A 58 1.30 -20.51 11.09
N ALA A 59 0.74 -21.57 11.67
CA ALA A 59 -0.06 -22.52 10.93
C ALA A 59 -1.43 -21.92 10.59
N ARG A 60 -1.95 -22.28 9.43
CA ARG A 60 -3.31 -21.98 8.99
C ARG A 60 -4.30 -22.74 9.89
N PRO A 61 -5.43 -22.15 10.33
CA PRO A 61 -6.01 -20.86 9.92
C PRO A 61 -5.52 -19.64 10.72
N TRP A 62 -4.72 -19.81 11.77
CA TRP A 62 -4.31 -18.69 12.63
C TRP A 62 -3.55 -17.60 11.86
N ALA A 63 -2.73 -18.00 10.88
CA ALA A 63 -2.05 -17.07 9.99
C ALA A 63 -3.03 -16.14 9.25
N ASP A 64 -4.17 -16.65 8.76
CA ASP A 64 -5.20 -15.85 8.08
C ASP A 64 -5.78 -14.78 8.98
N TRP A 65 -6.18 -15.19 10.18
CA TRP A 65 -6.83 -14.30 11.14
C TRP A 65 -5.87 -13.23 11.63
N PHE A 66 -4.61 -13.58 11.89
CA PHE A 66 -3.58 -12.59 12.24
C PHE A 66 -3.28 -11.64 11.09
N ALA A 67 -3.17 -12.14 9.86
CA ALA A 67 -2.99 -11.31 8.68
C ALA A 67 -4.16 -10.35 8.45
N LEU A 68 -5.39 -10.83 8.61
CA LEU A 68 -6.61 -10.03 8.51
C LEU A 68 -6.63 -8.92 9.56
N VAL A 69 -6.37 -9.27 10.83
CA VAL A 69 -6.35 -8.30 11.94
C VAL A 69 -5.26 -7.25 11.73
N LEU A 70 -4.07 -7.68 11.29
CA LEU A 70 -2.95 -6.79 11.06
C LEU A 70 -3.22 -5.84 9.88
N PHE A 71 -3.79 -6.36 8.80
CA PHE A 71 -4.21 -5.57 7.64
C PHE A 71 -5.32 -4.57 8.00
N LEU A 72 -6.39 -5.02 8.67
CA LEU A 72 -7.49 -4.16 9.13
C LEU A 72 -6.99 -3.09 10.10
N GLY A 73 -6.15 -3.47 11.06
CA GLY A 73 -5.52 -2.54 11.99
C GLY A 73 -4.77 -1.45 11.24
N ALA A 74 -3.88 -1.82 10.32
CA ALA A 74 -3.11 -0.87 9.54
C ALA A 74 -3.97 0.04 8.64
N ALA A 75 -5.04 -0.50 8.04
CA ALA A 75 -5.99 0.26 7.22
C ALA A 75 -6.82 1.25 8.03
N ILE A 76 -7.27 0.85 9.22
CA ILE A 76 -8.03 1.70 10.14
C ILE A 76 -7.13 2.82 10.67
N THR A 77 -5.90 2.47 11.08
CA THR A 77 -4.91 3.42 11.56
C THR A 77 -4.63 4.51 10.50
N ASP A 78 -4.50 4.14 9.23
CA ASP A 78 -4.36 5.10 8.12
C ASP A 78 -5.51 6.11 8.03
N TYR A 79 -6.75 5.60 8.08
CA TYR A 79 -7.92 6.45 8.00
C TYR A 79 -7.97 7.47 9.15
N PHE A 80 -7.64 7.03 10.36
CA PHE A 80 -7.60 7.91 11.54
C PHE A 80 -6.44 8.92 11.48
N ASP A 81 -5.26 8.53 11.00
CA ASP A 81 -4.13 9.46 10.84
C ASP A 81 -4.40 10.54 9.81
N GLY A 82 -4.97 10.17 8.67
CA GLY A 82 -5.38 11.14 7.67
C GLY A 82 -6.40 12.13 8.22
N TYR A 83 -7.22 11.73 9.19
CA TYR A 83 -8.14 12.62 9.89
C TYR A 83 -7.44 13.52 10.93
N LEU A 84 -6.58 12.95 11.78
CA LEU A 84 -5.84 13.68 12.82
C LEU A 84 -4.80 14.67 12.25
N ALA A 85 -4.07 14.28 11.20
CA ALA A 85 -3.08 15.14 10.53
C ALA A 85 -3.72 16.43 9.98
N ARG A 86 -4.92 16.32 9.38
CA ARG A 86 -5.70 17.47 8.90
C ARG A 86 -6.14 18.41 10.03
N LEU A 87 -6.33 17.87 11.24
CA LEU A 87 -6.78 18.64 12.40
C LEU A 87 -5.62 19.34 13.13
N TRP A 88 -4.43 18.71 13.18
CA TRP A 88 -3.31 19.20 13.99
C TRP A 88 -2.19 19.92 13.23
N LYS A 89 -2.21 19.98 11.89
CA LYS A 89 -1.20 20.66 11.04
C LYS A 89 0.26 20.25 11.33
N GLN A 90 0.48 19.13 12.00
CA GLN A 90 1.79 18.58 12.31
C GLN A 90 2.14 17.49 11.28
N GLU A 91 2.66 17.92 10.13
CA GLU A 91 3.18 17.01 9.09
C GLU A 91 4.71 17.13 9.02
N SER A 92 5.40 16.00 9.16
CA SER A 92 6.85 15.94 8.94
C SER A 92 7.14 15.67 7.47
N ARG A 93 8.21 16.26 6.92
CA ARG A 93 8.63 16.04 5.52
C ARG A 93 8.93 14.55 5.23
N VAL A 94 9.49 13.85 6.23
CA VAL A 94 9.83 12.42 6.12
C VAL A 94 8.56 11.56 6.12
N GLY A 95 7.62 11.81 7.03
CA GLY A 95 6.35 11.08 7.07
C GLY A 95 5.53 11.26 5.79
N ALA A 96 5.46 12.50 5.27
CA ALA A 96 4.77 12.80 4.01
C ALA A 96 5.40 12.10 2.79
N MET A 97 6.70 11.81 2.82
CA MET A 97 7.38 11.02 1.79
C MET A 97 7.12 9.52 1.93
N LEU A 98 7.11 9.01 3.17
CA LEU A 98 6.91 7.58 3.45
C LEU A 98 5.48 7.12 3.24
N ASP A 99 4.49 7.98 3.44
CA ASP A 99 3.07 7.62 3.40
C ASP A 99 2.61 7.03 2.05
N PRO A 100 2.92 7.64 0.88
CA PRO A 100 2.62 7.03 -0.42
C PRO A 100 3.37 5.73 -0.73
N ILE A 101 4.47 5.46 -0.02
CA ILE A 101 5.26 4.23 -0.18
C ILE A 101 4.62 3.12 0.65
N ALA A 102 4.31 3.40 1.92
CA ALA A 102 3.67 2.46 2.83
C ALA A 102 2.29 2.01 2.33
N ASP A 103 1.50 2.94 1.77
CA ASP A 103 0.17 2.64 1.21
C ASP A 103 0.25 1.61 0.07
N LYS A 104 1.14 1.82 -0.91
CA LYS A 104 1.33 0.89 -2.04
C LYS A 104 1.94 -0.43 -1.60
N ALA A 105 2.94 -0.39 -0.72
CA ALA A 105 3.59 -1.60 -0.22
C ALA A 105 2.58 -2.53 0.47
N MET A 106 1.67 -1.96 1.26
CA MET A 106 0.61 -2.71 1.94
C MET A 106 -0.29 -3.44 0.94
N VAL A 107 -0.81 -2.73 -0.06
CA VAL A 107 -1.66 -3.34 -1.11
C VAL A 107 -0.91 -4.44 -1.84
N VAL A 108 0.32 -4.15 -2.31
CA VAL A 108 1.11 -5.06 -3.13
C VAL A 108 1.36 -6.36 -2.38
N ILE A 109 1.80 -6.27 -1.13
CA ILE A 109 2.09 -7.45 -0.31
C ILE A 109 0.81 -8.21 0.03
N ALA A 110 -0.28 -7.51 0.36
CA ALA A 110 -1.57 -8.15 0.63
C ALA A 110 -2.07 -8.95 -0.58
N LEU A 111 -2.06 -8.37 -1.79
CA LEU A 111 -2.48 -9.07 -3.00
C LEU A 111 -1.57 -10.25 -3.34
N LEU A 112 -0.25 -10.13 -3.14
CA LEU A 112 0.69 -11.23 -3.32
C LEU A 112 0.38 -12.40 -2.38
N VAL A 113 0.12 -12.12 -1.10
CA VAL A 113 -0.22 -13.15 -0.11
C VAL A 113 -1.55 -13.82 -0.46
N ILE A 114 -2.61 -13.05 -0.69
CA ILE A 114 -3.93 -13.62 -1.01
C ILE A 114 -3.84 -14.47 -2.28
N THR A 115 -3.20 -13.96 -3.33
CA THR A 115 -3.04 -14.70 -4.60
C THR A 115 -2.23 -15.97 -4.41
N GLY A 116 -1.13 -15.92 -3.65
CA GLY A 116 -0.28 -17.09 -3.37
C GLY A 116 -0.98 -18.19 -2.59
N TYR A 117 -1.84 -17.83 -1.63
CA TYR A 117 -2.54 -18.79 -0.77
C TYR A 117 -3.93 -19.19 -1.28
N SER A 118 -4.45 -18.52 -2.30
CA SER A 118 -5.73 -18.85 -2.96
C SER A 118 -5.65 -20.01 -3.97
N GLY A 119 -4.49 -20.68 -4.11
CA GLY A 119 -4.29 -21.69 -5.15
C GLY A 119 -4.12 -21.10 -6.55
N MET A 120 -3.74 -19.82 -6.66
CA MET A 120 -3.54 -19.13 -7.94
C MET A 120 -4.80 -19.07 -8.82
N ASP A 121 -5.96 -18.77 -8.22
CA ASP A 121 -7.22 -18.61 -8.96
C ASP A 121 -7.08 -17.50 -10.05
N PRO A 122 -7.24 -17.82 -11.34
CA PRO A 122 -7.18 -16.85 -12.42
C PRO A 122 -8.15 -15.67 -12.25
N TRP A 123 -9.32 -15.90 -11.64
CA TRP A 123 -10.32 -14.85 -11.40
C TRP A 123 -9.88 -13.81 -10.37
N LEU A 124 -8.94 -14.18 -9.48
CA LEU A 124 -8.31 -13.26 -8.54
C LEU A 124 -7.01 -12.66 -9.13
N ILE A 125 -6.21 -13.46 -9.84
CA ILE A 125 -4.94 -13.02 -10.43
C ILE A 125 -5.14 -11.87 -11.41
N LEU A 126 -6.16 -11.94 -12.27
CA LEU A 126 -6.41 -10.92 -13.28
C LEU A 126 -6.66 -9.52 -12.68
N PRO A 127 -7.63 -9.32 -11.77
CA PRO A 127 -7.86 -8.03 -11.15
C PRO A 127 -6.67 -7.59 -10.27
N ALA A 128 -6.03 -8.52 -9.54
CA ALA A 128 -4.83 -8.21 -8.77
C ALA A 128 -3.70 -7.67 -9.65
N THR A 129 -3.42 -8.34 -10.77
CA THR A 129 -2.40 -7.92 -11.75
C THR A 129 -2.72 -6.54 -12.31
N ALA A 130 -3.98 -6.29 -12.67
CA ALA A 130 -4.41 -4.99 -13.18
C ALA A 130 -4.21 -3.86 -12.14
N ILE A 131 -4.48 -4.13 -10.86
CA ILE A 131 -4.24 -3.20 -9.76
C ILE A 131 -2.74 -2.91 -9.63
N LEU A 132 -1.91 -3.95 -9.53
CA LEU A 132 -0.46 -3.82 -9.36
C LEU A 132 0.19 -3.07 -10.52
N PHE A 133 -0.15 -3.45 -11.77
CA PHE A 133 0.34 -2.79 -12.96
C PHE A 133 0.03 -1.29 -12.91
N ARG A 134 -1.22 -0.92 -12.59
CA ARG A 134 -1.62 0.49 -12.51
C ARG A 134 -0.87 1.21 -11.41
N GLU A 135 -0.76 0.62 -10.22
CA GLU A 135 -0.07 1.26 -9.09
C GLU A 135 1.37 1.61 -9.42
N VAL A 136 2.11 0.70 -10.05
CA VAL A 136 3.48 0.96 -10.52
C VAL A 136 3.48 2.01 -11.64
N PHE A 137 2.63 1.83 -12.66
CA PHE A 137 2.59 2.71 -13.83
C PHE A 137 2.28 4.17 -13.48
N VAL A 138 1.20 4.42 -12.72
CA VAL A 138 0.80 5.78 -12.34
C VAL A 138 1.81 6.39 -11.36
N SER A 139 2.47 5.59 -10.54
CA SER A 139 3.53 6.07 -9.65
C SER A 139 4.74 6.55 -10.44
N GLY A 140 5.23 5.75 -11.39
CA GLY A 140 6.35 6.14 -12.25
C GLY A 140 6.01 7.37 -13.10
N LEU A 141 4.78 7.46 -13.62
CA LEU A 141 4.34 8.63 -14.37
C LEU A 141 4.28 9.90 -13.51
N ARG A 142 3.85 9.77 -12.25
CA ARG A 142 3.81 10.89 -11.30
C ARG A 142 5.21 11.38 -10.95
N GLU A 143 6.14 10.45 -10.74
CA GLU A 143 7.53 10.75 -10.47
C GLU A 143 8.18 11.47 -11.66
N TYR A 144 7.99 10.95 -12.88
CA TYR A 144 8.50 11.56 -14.11
C TYR A 144 7.99 13.01 -14.31
N LEU A 145 6.71 13.25 -14.06
CA LEU A 145 6.10 14.58 -14.20
C LEU A 145 6.49 15.58 -13.09
N GLY A 146 7.13 15.12 -12.00
CA GLY A 146 7.58 15.97 -10.90
C GLY A 146 6.50 16.92 -10.38
N ASN A 147 6.79 18.23 -10.39
CA ASN A 147 5.87 19.27 -9.90
C ASN A 147 4.59 19.41 -10.74
N THR A 148 4.66 19.13 -12.05
CA THR A 148 3.50 19.17 -12.96
C THR A 148 2.45 18.12 -12.57
N SER A 149 2.87 17.04 -11.91
CA SER A 149 1.92 16.04 -11.43
C SER A 149 0.90 16.58 -10.41
N ARG A 150 1.25 17.65 -9.66
CA ARG A 150 0.37 18.27 -8.66
C ARG A 150 -0.75 19.11 -9.27
N THR A 151 -0.60 19.57 -10.52
CA THR A 151 -1.64 20.35 -11.21
C THR A 151 -2.70 19.47 -11.85
N LEU A 152 -2.46 18.16 -11.95
CA LEU A 152 -3.41 17.21 -12.51
C LEU A 152 -4.55 16.96 -11.51
N ALA A 153 -5.71 17.56 -11.78
CA ALA A 153 -6.89 17.43 -10.93
C ALA A 153 -7.32 15.97 -10.74
N VAL A 154 -7.38 15.56 -9.46
CA VAL A 154 -7.81 14.21 -9.04
C VAL A 154 -9.33 14.09 -9.14
N THR A 155 -9.81 13.05 -9.82
CA THR A 155 -11.26 12.79 -9.94
C THR A 155 -11.84 12.24 -8.64
N LYS A 156 -13.15 12.45 -8.42
CA LYS A 156 -13.85 11.86 -7.26
C LYS A 156 -13.78 10.32 -7.26
N LEU A 157 -13.79 9.69 -8.44
CA LEU A 157 -13.57 8.25 -8.62
C LEU A 157 -12.24 7.79 -8.03
N ALA A 158 -11.19 8.60 -8.16
CA ALA A 158 -9.87 8.27 -7.62
C ALA A 158 -9.80 8.30 -6.08
N LYS A 159 -10.78 8.93 -5.42
CA LYS A 159 -10.93 8.88 -3.96
C LYS A 159 -11.58 7.58 -3.49
N TRP A 160 -12.59 7.11 -4.22
CA TRP A 160 -13.32 5.87 -3.87
C TRP A 160 -12.54 4.60 -4.20
N LYS A 161 -11.62 4.66 -5.17
CA LYS A 161 -10.84 3.49 -5.60
C LYS A 161 -10.07 2.84 -4.43
N THR A 162 -9.47 3.64 -3.55
CA THR A 162 -8.61 3.13 -2.46
C THR A 162 -9.46 2.45 -1.41
N THR A 163 -10.57 3.09 -1.01
CA THR A 163 -11.55 2.46 -0.11
C THR A 163 -12.09 1.16 -0.69
N ALA A 164 -12.50 1.14 -1.96
CA ALA A 164 -12.98 -0.08 -2.60
C ALA A 164 -11.92 -1.20 -2.57
N GLN A 165 -10.66 -0.86 -2.84
CA GLN A 165 -9.55 -1.81 -2.85
C GLN A 165 -9.22 -2.34 -1.44
N MET A 166 -9.15 -1.46 -0.43
CA MET A 166 -8.87 -1.87 0.95
C MET A 166 -9.98 -2.76 1.51
N VAL A 167 -11.25 -2.43 1.22
CA VAL A 167 -12.37 -3.27 1.66
C VAL A 167 -12.37 -4.61 0.92
N ALA A 168 -12.10 -4.63 -0.39
CA ALA A 168 -12.00 -5.87 -1.15
C ALA A 168 -10.92 -6.81 -0.58
N ILE A 169 -9.73 -6.28 -0.29
CA ILE A 169 -8.62 -7.04 0.28
C ILE A 169 -8.98 -7.57 1.68
N ALA A 170 -9.62 -6.76 2.53
CA ALA A 170 -10.05 -7.21 3.85
C ALA A 170 -11.07 -8.36 3.77
N VAL A 171 -12.06 -8.25 2.87
CA VAL A 171 -13.04 -9.33 2.64
C VAL A 171 -12.36 -10.59 2.12
N LEU A 172 -11.40 -10.45 1.19
CA LEU A 172 -10.65 -11.59 0.64
C LEU A 172 -9.77 -12.29 1.69
N PHE A 173 -9.12 -11.56 2.61
CA PHE A 173 -8.42 -12.19 3.74
C PHE A 173 -9.36 -12.98 4.65
N GLY A 174 -10.54 -12.43 4.94
CA GLY A 174 -11.58 -13.13 5.70
C GLY A 174 -12.07 -14.38 4.96
N ALA A 175 -12.30 -14.28 3.66
CA ALA A 175 -12.70 -15.39 2.80
C ALA A 175 -11.64 -16.50 2.80
N LEU A 176 -10.37 -16.13 2.69
CA LEU A 176 -9.24 -17.07 2.65
C LEU A 176 -9.13 -17.90 3.93
N GLY A 177 -9.33 -17.29 5.10
CA GLY A 177 -9.35 -18.00 6.38
C GLY A 177 -10.59 -18.88 6.56
N LEU A 178 -11.75 -18.40 6.12
CA LEU A 178 -13.00 -19.14 6.20
C LEU A 178 -12.99 -20.37 5.29
N GLU A 179 -12.48 -20.23 4.07
CA GLU A 179 -12.36 -21.30 3.09
C GLU A 179 -11.43 -22.42 3.58
N PHE A 180 -10.30 -22.05 4.19
CA PHE A 180 -9.40 -23.04 4.77
C PHE A 180 -10.05 -23.84 5.92
N ILE A 181 -10.84 -23.17 6.77
CA ILE A 181 -11.59 -23.85 7.84
C ILE A 181 -12.66 -24.77 7.24
N ARG A 182 -13.37 -24.32 6.19
CA ARG A 182 -14.38 -25.10 5.45
C ARG A 182 -13.77 -26.38 4.90
N GLU A 183 -12.66 -26.28 4.16
CA GLU A 183 -11.96 -27.43 3.59
C GLU A 183 -11.49 -28.43 4.67
N GLN A 184 -10.91 -27.93 5.77
CA GLN A 184 -10.50 -28.81 6.87
C GLN A 184 -11.68 -29.49 7.58
N ALA A 185 -12.79 -28.77 7.77
CA ALA A 185 -13.99 -29.31 8.40
C ALA A 185 -14.63 -30.40 7.53
N LEU A 186 -14.72 -30.17 6.22
CA LEU A 186 -15.20 -31.16 5.26
C LEU A 186 -14.29 -32.40 5.23
N ALA A 187 -12.97 -32.19 5.16
CA ALA A 187 -12.01 -33.29 5.15
C ALA A 187 -12.04 -34.14 6.43
N ARG A 188 -12.21 -33.51 7.60
CA ARG A 188 -12.28 -34.21 8.89
C ARG A 188 -13.58 -35.00 9.07
N ASN A 189 -14.69 -34.48 8.55
CA ASN A 189 -16.01 -35.04 8.77
C ASN A 189 -16.52 -35.86 7.58
N ASN A 190 -15.68 -36.11 6.57
CA ASN A 190 -16.10 -36.75 5.31
C ASN A 190 -16.81 -38.09 5.54
N ASP A 191 -16.26 -38.95 6.39
CA ASP A 191 -16.85 -40.27 6.69
C ASP A 191 -18.20 -40.14 7.40
N LEU A 192 -18.35 -39.15 8.29
CA LEU A 192 -19.60 -38.86 8.99
C LEU A 192 -20.66 -38.26 8.06
N ILE A 193 -20.25 -37.45 7.08
CA ILE A 193 -21.16 -36.86 6.08
C ILE A 193 -21.75 -37.97 5.20
N VAL A 194 -20.90 -38.91 4.74
CA VAL A 194 -21.33 -40.07 3.96
C VAL A 194 -22.31 -40.95 4.77
N GLU A 195 -22.02 -41.18 6.06
CA GLU A 195 -22.92 -41.94 6.94
C GLU A 195 -24.24 -41.21 7.21
N MET A 196 -24.21 -39.89 7.40
CA MET A 196 -25.41 -39.06 7.60
C MET A 196 -26.30 -38.99 6.34
N GLU A 197 -25.71 -39.00 5.14
CA GLU A 197 -26.41 -39.08 3.86
C GLU A 197 -27.17 -40.40 3.73
N ASP A 198 -26.53 -41.52 4.08
CA ASP A 198 -27.14 -42.85 4.07
C ASP A 198 -28.24 -43.02 5.14
N THR A 199 -28.12 -42.32 6.27
CA THR A 199 -29.07 -42.44 7.40
C THR A 199 -30.23 -41.41 7.33
N GLY A 200 -30.20 -40.47 6.38
CA GLY A 200 -31.25 -39.47 6.17
C GLY A 200 -31.42 -38.43 7.28
N ASN A 201 -30.40 -38.23 8.13
CA ASN A 201 -30.51 -37.37 9.31
C ASN A 201 -30.14 -35.91 8.99
N ALA A 202 -31.14 -35.06 8.75
CA ALA A 202 -30.96 -33.70 8.22
C ALA A 202 -30.39 -32.65 9.20
N VAL A 203 -30.33 -32.92 10.51
CA VAL A 203 -30.03 -31.90 11.54
C VAL A 203 -28.55 -31.52 11.59
N GLY A 204 -27.63 -32.45 11.29
CA GLY A 204 -26.19 -32.14 11.17
C GLY A 204 -25.82 -31.42 9.88
N MET A 205 -26.66 -31.57 8.85
CA MET A 205 -26.50 -30.98 7.52
C MET A 205 -26.67 -29.45 7.55
N ASP A 206 -27.57 -28.92 8.38
CA ASP A 206 -27.93 -27.50 8.36
C ASP A 206 -26.78 -26.57 8.81
N LEU A 207 -26.10 -26.89 9.91
CA LEU A 207 -24.95 -26.09 10.39
C LEU A 207 -23.74 -26.14 9.45
N LEU A 208 -23.47 -27.30 8.86
CA LEU A 208 -22.36 -27.47 7.91
C LEU A 208 -22.69 -26.78 6.57
N GLN A 209 -23.92 -26.92 6.07
CA GLN A 209 -24.39 -26.22 4.88
C GLN A 209 -24.39 -24.70 5.06
N LEU A 210 -24.77 -24.19 6.23
CA LEU A 210 -24.70 -22.76 6.53
C LEU A 210 -23.26 -22.24 6.52
N ALA A 211 -22.30 -22.99 7.07
CA ALA A 211 -20.88 -22.64 7.01
C ALA A 211 -20.34 -22.70 5.57
N ASP A 212 -20.79 -23.69 4.79
CA ASP A 212 -20.40 -23.91 3.40
C ASP A 212 -20.87 -22.76 2.49
N VAL A 213 -22.16 -22.44 2.58
CA VAL A 213 -22.81 -21.34 1.86
C VAL A 213 -22.21 -20.00 2.29
N GLY A 214 -21.96 -19.81 3.60
CA GLY A 214 -21.32 -18.60 4.13
C GLY A 214 -19.92 -18.37 3.55
N GLY A 215 -19.07 -19.40 3.55
CA GLY A 215 -17.72 -19.35 2.97
C GLY A 215 -17.74 -18.97 1.49
N ALA A 216 -18.56 -19.67 0.71
CA ALA A 216 -18.72 -19.41 -0.72
C ALA A 216 -19.20 -17.97 -0.98
N ILE A 217 -20.20 -17.47 -0.24
CA ILE A 217 -20.71 -16.11 -0.40
C ILE A 217 -19.61 -15.08 -0.15
N VAL A 218 -18.85 -15.21 0.93
CA VAL A 218 -17.79 -14.26 1.29
C VAL A 218 -16.66 -14.27 0.24
N TRP A 219 -16.32 -15.45 -0.29
CA TRP A 219 -15.35 -15.58 -1.38
C TRP A 219 -15.79 -14.85 -2.65
N HIS A 220 -17.01 -15.13 -3.12
CA HIS A 220 -17.57 -14.50 -4.32
C HIS A 220 -17.74 -12.99 -4.14
N LEU A 221 -18.16 -12.55 -2.95
CA LEU A 221 -18.24 -11.15 -2.61
C LEU A 221 -16.85 -10.49 -2.72
N GLY A 222 -15.82 -11.10 -2.14
CA GLY A 222 -14.44 -10.64 -2.23
C GLY A 222 -13.96 -10.52 -3.69
N LEU A 223 -14.25 -11.52 -4.52
CA LEU A 223 -13.95 -11.50 -5.95
C LEU A 223 -14.66 -10.35 -6.68
N VAL A 224 -15.96 -10.19 -6.48
CA VAL A 224 -16.73 -9.10 -7.11
C VAL A 224 -16.17 -7.74 -6.68
N MET A 225 -15.86 -7.58 -5.39
CA MET A 225 -15.30 -6.33 -4.86
C MET A 225 -13.93 -6.01 -5.44
N ILE A 226 -13.04 -7.00 -5.59
CA ILE A 226 -11.71 -6.75 -6.17
C ILE A 226 -11.79 -6.46 -7.66
N TRP A 227 -12.74 -7.05 -8.39
CA TRP A 227 -13.02 -6.70 -9.78
C TRP A 227 -13.51 -5.25 -9.91
N ILE A 228 -14.45 -4.83 -9.05
CA ILE A 228 -14.89 -3.43 -8.99
C ILE A 228 -13.71 -2.51 -8.70
N ALA A 229 -12.87 -2.85 -7.72
CA ALA A 229 -11.67 -2.08 -7.38
C ALA A 229 -10.70 -2.01 -8.56
N ALA A 230 -10.47 -3.11 -9.28
CA ALA A 230 -9.61 -3.16 -10.45
C ALA A 230 -10.14 -2.27 -11.59
N VAL A 231 -11.44 -2.33 -11.89
CA VAL A 231 -12.08 -1.46 -12.90
C VAL A 231 -11.96 0.01 -12.53
N LEU A 232 -12.27 0.38 -11.28
CA LEU A 232 -12.09 1.75 -10.78
C LEU A 232 -10.62 2.20 -10.90
N THR A 233 -9.71 1.29 -10.60
CA THR A 233 -8.27 1.50 -10.67
C THR A 233 -7.81 1.76 -12.10
N LEU A 234 -8.27 0.98 -13.07
CA LEU A 234 -7.96 1.15 -14.49
C LEU A 234 -8.55 2.45 -15.05
N ILE A 235 -9.83 2.75 -14.75
CA ILE A 235 -10.49 3.99 -15.18
C ILE A 235 -9.71 5.21 -14.67
N THR A 236 -9.34 5.21 -13.39
CA THR A 236 -8.61 6.32 -12.78
C THR A 236 -7.16 6.40 -13.25
N GLY A 237 -6.54 5.26 -13.62
CA GLY A 237 -5.23 5.22 -14.27
C GLY A 237 -5.26 5.82 -15.68
N TRP A 238 -6.27 5.47 -16.46
CA TRP A 238 -6.48 6.01 -17.81
C TRP A 238 -6.74 7.51 -17.79
N ASP A 239 -7.61 7.99 -16.88
CA ASP A 239 -7.86 9.42 -16.70
C ASP A 239 -6.57 10.18 -16.36
N TYR A 240 -5.74 9.64 -15.48
CA TYR A 240 -4.45 10.24 -15.15
C TYR A 240 -3.50 10.28 -16.35
N LEU A 241 -3.37 9.16 -17.08
CA LEU A 241 -2.54 9.08 -18.28
C LEU A 241 -2.96 10.08 -19.35
N ARG A 242 -4.27 10.22 -19.60
CA ARG A 242 -4.81 11.17 -20.58
C ARG A 242 -4.46 12.61 -20.24
N LYS A 243 -4.48 12.97 -18.95
CA LYS A 243 -4.10 14.31 -18.46
C LYS A 243 -2.58 14.53 -18.46
N ALA A 244 -1.81 13.45 -18.28
CA ALA A 244 -0.35 13.47 -18.33
C ALA A 244 0.20 13.62 -19.76
N LEU A 245 -0.45 12.98 -20.75
CA LEU A 245 0.05 12.85 -22.12
C LEU A 245 0.45 14.18 -22.82
N PRO A 246 -0.28 15.31 -22.66
CA PRO A 246 0.13 16.59 -23.22
C PRO A 246 1.48 17.06 -22.68
N HIS A 247 1.68 16.94 -21.37
CA HIS A 247 2.89 17.38 -20.68
C HIS A 247 4.11 16.53 -21.06
N LEU A 248 3.92 15.23 -21.34
CA LEU A 248 4.99 14.35 -21.80
C LEU A 248 5.60 14.79 -23.15
N LYS A 249 4.81 15.45 -24.01
CA LYS A 249 5.27 15.93 -25.32
C LYS A 249 6.15 17.18 -25.19
N ASP A 250 5.95 17.97 -24.15
CA ASP A 250 6.71 19.20 -23.90
C ASP A 250 8.13 18.91 -23.39
N TYR A 251 8.35 17.77 -22.72
CA TYR A 251 9.67 17.28 -22.30
C TYR A 251 10.45 16.54 -23.40
N ALA A 252 9.80 16.20 -24.52
CA ALA A 252 10.43 15.49 -25.64
C ALA A 252 11.06 16.41 -26.69
N LYS A 253 11.12 17.72 -26.42
CA LYS A 253 11.86 18.74 -27.18
C LYS A 253 13.02 19.26 -26.35
#